data_AF-A0AAN7IXE8-F1
#
_entry.id   AF-A0AAN7IXE8-F1
#
_cell.length_a   1.000
_cell.length_b   1.000
_cell.length_c   1.000
_cell.angle_alpha   90.00
_cell.angle_beta   90.00
_cell.angle_gamma   90.00
#
_symmetry.space_group_name_H-M   'P 1'
#
loop_
_entity.id
_entity.type
_entity.pdbx_description
1 polymer ?
#
loop_
_entity_poly.entity_id
_entity_poly.type
_entity_poly.pdbx_seq_one_letter_code
_entity_poly.pdbx_strand_id
1 'polypeptide(L)'
;MFIKDHSATIRAIAGDGGHDADAEMIEALPRLEIVSSFSVGVDKIDLEKCREKGIRVTYTPDVLTDEVADLAIGLIMAVLRRLCESDRYVRSGKWKKGDFKLTTKFTGKTVGIIGLGRIGMPKPNIYIYIELFFSFFFF
;
A
#
# COMPACT_ATOMS: atom_id res chain seq x y z
N MET A 1 -13.72 -22.92 -17.22
CA MET A 1 -14.11 -24.31 -16.94
C MET A 1 -13.59 -24.77 -15.57
N PHE A 2 -12.36 -24.40 -15.18
CA PHE A 2 -11.77 -24.72 -13.85
C PHE A 2 -12.67 -24.55 -12.61
N ILE A 3 -13.23 -23.35 -12.34
CA ILE A 3 -14.04 -23.14 -11.13
C ILE A 3 -15.27 -24.04 -11.11
N LYS A 4 -15.91 -24.29 -12.26
CA LYS A 4 -17.05 -25.21 -12.33
C LYS A 4 -16.63 -26.63 -11.96
N ASP A 5 -15.49 -27.07 -12.48
CA ASP A 5 -14.96 -28.43 -12.27
C ASP A 5 -14.47 -28.67 -10.83
N HIS A 6 -14.08 -27.61 -10.11
CA HIS A 6 -13.50 -27.69 -8.76
C HIS A 6 -14.34 -27.04 -7.64
N SER A 7 -15.48 -26.43 -7.97
CA SER A 7 -16.36 -25.67 -7.06
C SER A 7 -16.68 -26.40 -5.75
N ALA A 8 -16.93 -27.70 -5.81
CA ALA A 8 -17.27 -28.52 -4.65
C ALA A 8 -16.06 -28.96 -3.80
N THR A 9 -14.83 -28.59 -4.17
CA THR A 9 -13.59 -29.04 -3.49
C THR A 9 -12.78 -27.90 -2.88
N ILE A 10 -12.93 -26.68 -3.39
CA ILE A 10 -12.20 -25.52 -2.90
C ILE A 10 -12.82 -25.06 -1.57
N ARG A 11 -11.98 -24.99 -0.54
CA ARG A 11 -12.36 -24.57 0.82
C ARG A 11 -11.69 -23.27 1.28
N ALA A 12 -10.69 -22.79 0.53
CA ALA A 12 -9.95 -21.59 0.85
C ALA A 12 -9.58 -20.81 -0.42
N ILE A 13 -9.58 -19.49 -0.30
CA ILE A 13 -8.96 -18.57 -1.27
C ILE A 13 -7.76 -17.92 -0.61
N ALA A 14 -6.66 -17.84 -1.36
CA ALA A 14 -5.50 -17.02 -1.04
C ALA A 14 -5.42 -15.89 -2.09
N GLY A 15 -5.67 -14.65 -1.66
CA GLY A 15 -5.64 -13.47 -2.54
C GLY A 15 -4.49 -12.52 -2.20
N ASP A 16 -4.35 -11.44 -2.96
CA ASP A 16 -3.23 -10.50 -2.91
C ASP A 16 -3.65 -9.02 -2.78
N GLY A 17 -4.93 -8.75 -2.48
CA GLY A 17 -5.49 -7.40 -2.46
C GLY A 17 -5.85 -6.82 -3.84
N GLY A 18 -5.33 -7.40 -4.93
CA GLY A 18 -5.71 -7.06 -6.31
C GLY A 18 -6.75 -8.03 -6.87
N HIS A 19 -6.63 -9.31 -6.52
CA HIS A 19 -7.49 -10.40 -6.94
C HIS A 19 -7.92 -11.20 -5.71
N ASP A 20 -8.99 -10.74 -5.07
CA ASP A 20 -9.58 -11.34 -3.88
C ASP A 20 -10.98 -11.91 -4.18
N ALA A 21 -11.72 -12.29 -3.14
CA ALA A 21 -13.00 -12.96 -3.26
C ALA A 21 -14.17 -11.95 -3.39
N ASP A 22 -14.55 -11.64 -4.63
CA ASP A 22 -15.79 -10.91 -4.92
C ASP A 22 -17.05 -11.78 -4.76
N ALA A 23 -18.23 -11.17 -4.89
CA ALA A 23 -19.51 -11.85 -4.73
C ALA A 23 -19.68 -13.06 -5.69
N GLU A 24 -19.25 -12.92 -6.95
CA GLU A 24 -19.39 -13.97 -7.97
C GLU A 24 -18.51 -15.18 -7.63
N MET A 25 -17.25 -14.94 -7.24
CA MET A 25 -16.34 -15.98 -6.82
C MET A 25 -16.82 -16.70 -5.56
N ILE A 26 -17.35 -15.96 -4.58
CA ILE A 26 -17.91 -16.53 -3.35
C ILE A 26 -19.13 -17.42 -3.65
N GLU A 27 -20.01 -17.00 -4.57
CA GLU A 27 -21.17 -17.81 -4.97
C GLU A 27 -20.78 -19.08 -5.72
N ALA A 28 -19.73 -18.99 -6.54
CA ALA A 28 -19.25 -20.13 -7.32
C ALA A 28 -18.60 -21.24 -6.46
N LEU A 29 -18.28 -20.95 -5.18
CA LEU A 29 -17.55 -21.84 -4.28
C LEU A 29 -18.39 -22.22 -3.04
N PRO A 30 -19.34 -23.16 -3.17
CA PRO A 30 -20.28 -23.50 -2.09
C PRO A 30 -19.65 -24.11 -0.84
N ARG A 31 -18.37 -24.54 -0.92
CA ARG A 31 -17.62 -25.11 0.21
C ARG A 31 -16.54 -24.18 0.77
N LEU A 32 -16.54 -22.91 0.36
CA LEU A 32 -15.57 -21.94 0.83
C LEU A 32 -15.75 -21.69 2.34
N GLU A 33 -14.65 -21.72 3.09
CA GLU A 33 -14.64 -21.55 4.55
C GLU A 33 -13.78 -20.37 5.01
N ILE A 34 -12.80 -19.97 4.19
CA ILE A 34 -11.87 -18.89 4.51
C ILE A 34 -11.35 -18.17 3.26
N VAL A 35 -11.23 -16.86 3.37
CA VAL A 35 -10.46 -16.00 2.47
C VAL A 35 -9.27 -15.45 3.25
N SER A 36 -8.07 -15.74 2.78
CA SER A 36 -6.83 -15.23 3.36
C SER A 36 -6.15 -14.29 2.36
N SER A 37 -6.17 -13.00 2.65
CA SER A 37 -5.58 -11.99 1.77
C SER A 37 -4.17 -11.63 2.22
N PHE A 38 -3.24 -11.66 1.28
CA PHE A 38 -1.88 -11.18 1.42
C PHE A 38 -1.84 -9.66 1.21
N SER A 39 -2.66 -8.94 1.97
CA SER A 39 -2.83 -7.48 1.89
C SER A 39 -3.36 -6.94 3.22
N VAL A 40 -3.19 -5.63 3.45
CA VAL A 40 -3.91 -4.90 4.52
C VAL A 40 -5.29 -4.45 4.05
N GLY A 41 -5.42 -4.07 2.78
CA GLY A 41 -6.68 -3.66 2.17
C GLY A 41 -7.57 -4.87 1.93
N VAL A 42 -8.85 -4.74 2.27
CA VAL A 42 -9.87 -5.78 2.11
C VAL A 42 -11.01 -5.33 1.19
N ASP A 43 -10.82 -4.22 0.46
CA ASP A 43 -11.82 -3.61 -0.42
C ASP A 43 -12.23 -4.48 -1.62
N LYS A 44 -11.41 -5.48 -1.96
CA LYS A 44 -11.68 -6.47 -3.01
C LYS A 44 -12.37 -7.74 -2.50
N ILE A 45 -12.57 -7.86 -1.19
CA ILE A 45 -13.33 -8.96 -0.60
C ILE A 45 -14.74 -8.48 -0.36
N ASP A 46 -15.74 -9.22 -0.83
CA ASP A 46 -17.12 -8.97 -0.43
C ASP A 46 -17.32 -9.47 1.02
N LEU A 47 -17.07 -8.57 1.97
CA LEU A 47 -17.15 -8.84 3.41
C LEU A 47 -18.58 -9.17 3.85
N GLU A 48 -19.59 -8.53 3.25
CA GLU A 48 -20.99 -8.81 3.56
C GLU A 48 -21.36 -10.21 3.10
N LYS A 49 -20.94 -10.61 1.89
CA LYS A 49 -21.18 -11.94 1.39
C LYS A 49 -20.45 -13.03 2.18
N CYS A 50 -19.21 -12.76 2.59
CA CYS A 50 -18.47 -13.63 3.49
C CYS A 50 -19.24 -13.81 4.82
N ARG A 51 -19.74 -12.72 5.39
CA ARG A 51 -20.52 -12.72 6.64
C ARG A 51 -21.82 -13.53 6.49
N GLU A 52 -22.56 -13.34 5.39
CA GLU A 52 -23.80 -14.07 5.09
C GLU A 52 -23.58 -15.58 5.01
N LYS A 53 -22.48 -16.02 4.40
CA LYS A 53 -22.16 -17.45 4.21
C LYS A 53 -21.33 -18.07 5.33
N GLY A 54 -20.98 -17.31 6.37
CA GLY A 54 -20.14 -17.80 7.47
C GLY A 54 -18.67 -18.06 7.09
N ILE A 55 -18.18 -17.38 6.05
CA ILE A 55 -16.81 -17.49 5.55
C ILE A 55 -15.91 -16.58 6.39
N ARG A 56 -14.80 -17.13 6.90
CA ARG A 56 -13.82 -16.35 7.67
C ARG A 56 -12.95 -15.52 6.75
N VAL A 57 -12.53 -14.34 7.23
CA VAL A 57 -11.60 -13.48 6.50
C VAL A 57 -10.39 -13.19 7.37
N THR A 58 -9.20 -13.37 6.82
CA THR A 58 -7.93 -12.98 7.44
C THR A 58 -7.13 -12.11 6.47
N TYR A 59 -6.37 -11.18 7.01
CA TYR A 59 -5.53 -10.24 6.25
C TYR A 59 -4.24 -9.97 7.06
N THR A 60 -3.32 -9.15 6.56
CA THR A 60 -1.99 -8.97 7.18
C THR A 60 -1.82 -7.58 7.81
N PRO A 61 -2.54 -7.23 8.90
CA PRO A 61 -2.37 -5.93 9.55
C PRO A 61 -0.98 -5.78 10.16
N ASP A 62 -0.60 -4.53 10.42
CA ASP A 62 0.56 -4.09 11.20
C ASP A 62 1.95 -4.34 10.58
N VAL A 63 2.17 -5.46 9.88
CA VAL A 63 3.49 -5.94 9.44
C VAL A 63 4.17 -5.14 8.32
N LEU A 64 3.46 -4.22 7.68
CA LEU A 64 3.96 -3.42 6.55
C LEU A 64 3.83 -1.91 6.79
N THR A 65 3.49 -1.53 8.02
CA THR A 65 3.21 -0.14 8.40
C THR A 65 4.43 0.75 8.19
N ASP A 66 5.58 0.29 8.66
CA ASP A 66 6.81 1.08 8.66
C ASP A 66 7.39 1.18 7.24
N GLU A 67 7.34 0.08 6.47
CA GLU A 67 7.84 -0.01 5.10
C GLU A 67 7.07 0.91 4.14
N VAL A 68 5.74 0.99 4.29
CA VAL A 68 4.92 1.91 3.49
C VAL A 68 5.21 3.37 3.87
N ALA A 69 5.39 3.66 5.16
CA ALA A 69 5.73 5.00 5.62
C ALA A 69 7.14 5.43 5.15
N ASP A 70 8.13 4.54 5.22
CA ASP A 70 9.49 4.76 4.71
C ASP A 70 9.47 5.04 3.21
N LEU A 71 8.69 4.27 2.44
CA LEU A 71 8.56 4.48 1.00
C LEU A 71 7.91 5.84 0.68
N ALA A 72 6.92 6.27 1.46
CA ALA A 72 6.29 7.58 1.29
C ALA A 72 7.31 8.73 1.46
N ILE A 73 8.15 8.68 2.50
CA ILE A 73 9.24 9.65 2.70
C ILE A 73 10.28 9.55 1.59
N GLY A 74 10.64 8.32 1.17
CA GLY A 74 11.54 8.07 0.06
C GLY A 74 11.06 8.70 -1.24
N LEU A 75 9.77 8.58 -1.56
CA LEU A 75 9.14 9.20 -2.74
C LEU A 75 9.16 10.72 -2.66
N ILE A 76 8.83 11.31 -1.50
CA ILE A 76 8.91 12.76 -1.29
C ILE A 76 10.33 13.27 -1.58
N MET A 77 11.35 12.59 -1.04
CA MET A 77 12.74 12.94 -1.27
C MET A 77 13.17 12.74 -2.72
N ALA A 78 12.75 11.62 -3.34
CA ALA A 78 13.03 11.33 -4.74
C ALA A 78 12.49 12.42 -5.68
N VAL A 79 11.30 12.96 -5.39
CA VAL A 79 10.68 14.04 -6.16
C VAL A 79 11.35 15.38 -5.87
N LEU A 80 11.38 15.82 -4.60
CA LEU A 80 11.87 17.17 -4.25
C LEU A 80 13.35 17.36 -4.57
N ARG A 81 14.18 16.32 -4.37
CA ARG A 81 15.61 16.33 -4.67
C ARG A 81 15.94 15.78 -6.05
N ARG A 82 14.92 15.40 -6.83
CA ARG A 82 15.03 14.86 -8.19
C ARG A 82 16.07 13.73 -8.28
N LEU A 83 16.05 12.81 -7.32
CA LEU A 83 17.08 11.77 -7.17
C LEU A 83 17.17 10.90 -8.42
N CYS A 84 16.03 10.45 -8.95
CA CYS A 84 15.99 9.62 -10.16
C CYS A 84 16.47 10.36 -11.42
N GLU A 85 16.21 11.67 -11.54
CA GLU A 85 16.74 12.49 -12.64
C GLU A 85 18.25 12.68 -12.51
N SER A 86 18.72 12.91 -11.27
CA SER A 86 20.13 13.14 -10.96
C SER A 86 20.96 11.87 -11.19
N ASP A 87 20.47 10.70 -10.79
CA ASP A 87 21.11 9.39 -11.09
C ASP A 87 21.26 9.19 -12.61
N ARG A 88 20.18 9.39 -13.38
CA ARG A 88 20.25 9.31 -14.85
C ARG A 88 21.21 10.33 -15.45
N TYR A 89 21.27 11.54 -14.90
CA TYR A 89 22.18 12.59 -15.36
C TYR A 89 23.64 12.16 -15.22
N VAL A 90 24.01 11.60 -14.06
CA VAL A 90 25.35 11.08 -13.81
C VAL A 90 25.66 9.88 -14.72
N ARG A 91 24.76 8.88 -14.80
CA ARG A 91 24.95 7.69 -15.63
C ARG A 91 25.10 8.01 -17.12
N SER A 92 24.45 9.10 -17.59
CA SER A 92 24.59 9.57 -18.98
C SER A 92 25.90 10.34 -19.26
N GLY A 93 26.78 10.50 -18.27
CA GLY A 93 28.05 11.21 -18.40
C GLY A 93 27.93 12.73 -18.48
N LYS A 94 26.71 13.29 -18.38
CA LYS A 94 26.47 14.74 -18.47
C LYS A 94 27.12 15.53 -17.34
N TRP A 95 27.36 14.90 -16.18
CA TRP A 95 28.05 15.55 -15.07
C TRP A 95 29.48 16.00 -15.41
N LYS A 96 30.14 15.35 -16.37
CA LYS A 96 31.43 15.81 -16.90
C LYS A 96 31.35 17.15 -17.63
N LYS A 97 30.15 17.58 -18.01
CA LYS A 97 29.88 18.82 -18.77
C LYS A 97 29.36 19.96 -17.88
N GLY A 98 29.09 19.70 -16.61
CA GLY A 98 28.59 20.70 -15.67
C GLY A 98 27.71 20.09 -14.59
N ASP A 99 27.33 20.93 -13.63
CA ASP A 99 26.52 20.51 -12.49
C ASP A 99 25.06 20.27 -12.88
N PHE A 100 24.39 19.43 -12.08
CA PHE A 100 22.95 19.29 -12.14
C PHE A 100 22.25 20.55 -11.59
N LYS A 101 21.05 20.85 -12.10
CA LYS A 101 20.25 22.00 -11.66
C LYS A 101 19.94 21.96 -10.17
N LEU A 102 19.75 23.13 -9.56
CA LEU A 102 19.25 23.25 -8.18
C LEU A 102 17.88 22.56 -8.02
N THR A 103 17.61 22.07 -6.81
CA THR A 103 16.42 21.28 -6.46
C THR A 103 15.70 21.87 -5.25
N THR A 104 14.59 21.26 -4.85
CA THR A 104 13.71 21.81 -3.81
C THR A 104 14.07 21.24 -2.44
N LYS A 105 14.30 22.11 -1.45
CA LYS A 105 14.51 21.71 -0.05
C LYS A 105 13.25 21.05 0.52
N PHE A 106 13.38 19.94 1.23
CA PHE A 106 12.24 19.31 1.93
C PHE A 106 12.02 19.92 3.32
N THR A 107 13.08 20.17 4.08
CA THR A 107 12.99 20.71 5.44
C THR A 107 12.27 22.06 5.52
N GLY A 108 11.34 22.18 6.47
CA GLY A 108 10.51 23.37 6.67
C GLY A 108 9.22 23.39 5.86
N LYS A 109 8.90 22.34 5.08
CA LYS A 109 7.64 22.27 4.31
C LYS A 109 6.47 21.77 5.16
N THR A 110 5.25 22.11 4.78
CA THR A 110 4.04 21.51 5.35
C THR A 110 3.75 20.19 4.64
N VAL A 111 3.47 19.13 5.39
CA VAL A 111 3.04 17.82 4.85
C VAL A 111 1.60 17.57 5.28
N GLY A 112 0.70 17.45 4.31
CA GLY A 112 -0.68 17.01 4.54
C GLY A 112 -0.77 15.49 4.46
N ILE A 113 -1.37 14.87 5.47
CA ILE A 113 -1.65 13.43 5.50
C ILE A 113 -3.16 13.23 5.46
N ILE A 114 -3.64 12.45 4.49
CA ILE A 114 -5.04 12.05 4.39
C ILE A 114 -5.19 10.65 5.00
N GLY A 115 -5.85 10.57 6.16
CA GLY A 115 -6.02 9.34 6.94
C GLY A 115 -4.91 9.13 7.97
N LEU A 116 -5.27 9.25 9.27
CA LEU A 116 -4.36 9.04 10.41
C LEU A 116 -4.50 7.63 11.00
N GLY A 117 -4.57 6.63 10.12
CA GLY A 117 -4.47 5.23 10.51
C GLY A 117 -3.03 4.82 10.83
N ARG A 118 -2.78 3.51 10.93
CA ARG A 118 -1.45 2.94 11.24
C ARG A 118 -0.32 3.51 10.37
N ILE A 119 -0.54 3.65 9.07
CA ILE A 119 0.46 4.18 8.12
C ILE A 119 0.62 5.69 8.23
N GLY A 120 -0.46 6.44 8.47
CA GLY A 120 -0.43 7.89 8.58
C GLY A 120 0.15 8.38 9.91
N MET A 121 0.14 7.52 10.92
CA MET A 121 0.74 7.74 12.24
C MET A 121 1.49 6.48 12.68
N PRO A 122 2.62 6.15 12.03
CA PRO A 122 3.42 5.00 12.39
C PRO A 122 4.00 5.20 13.80
N LYS A 123 4.38 4.10 14.44
CA LYS A 123 4.94 4.15 15.80
C LYS A 123 6.20 5.03 15.86
N PRO A 124 6.58 5.55 17.05
CA PRO A 124 7.50 6.70 17.22
C PRO A 124 8.95 6.53 16.70
N ASN A 125 9.31 5.44 16.02
CA ASN A 125 10.64 5.20 15.50
C ASN A 125 10.85 5.70 14.05
N ILE A 126 9.79 6.09 13.34
CA ILE A 126 9.93 6.85 12.08
C ILE A 126 10.08 8.33 12.46
N TYR A 127 11.34 8.74 12.62
CA TYR A 127 11.71 10.12 12.93
C TYR A 127 11.39 11.03 11.74
N ILE A 128 10.15 11.48 11.64
CA ILE A 128 9.81 12.67 10.85
C ILE A 128 10.24 13.91 11.66
N TYR A 129 11.52 13.98 12.06
CA TYR A 129 12.15 15.20 12.58
C TYR A 129 12.78 15.96 11.42
N ILE A 130 11.90 16.35 10.55
CA ILE A 130 12.09 17.47 9.65
C ILE A 130 11.06 18.44 10.19
N GLU A 131 11.40 19.70 10.49
CA GLU A 131 10.40 20.66 10.98
C GLU A 131 9.28 20.81 9.94
N LEU A 132 8.28 19.94 10.05
CA LEU A 132 7.19 19.75 9.13
C LEU A 132 5.94 20.03 9.96
N PHE A 133 5.20 21.04 9.54
CA PHE A 133 3.88 21.25 10.08
C PHE A 133 2.96 20.21 9.44
N PHE A 134 2.31 19.41 10.28
CA PHE A 134 1.22 18.55 9.84
C PHE A 134 -0.09 19.33 9.91
N SER A 135 -0.82 19.37 8.80
CA SER A 135 -2.20 19.83 8.79
C SER A 135 -3.11 18.63 8.56
N PHE A 136 -4.09 18.47 9.43
CA PHE A 136 -5.00 17.33 9.45
C PHE A 136 -6.36 17.74 8.90
N PHE A 137 -6.93 16.91 8.03
CA PHE A 137 -8.30 17.05 7.56
C PHE A 137 -9.12 15.89 8.13
N PHE A 138 -10.10 16.23 8.96
CA PHE A 138 -11.19 15.31 9.31
C PHE A 138 -12.26 15.47 8.24
N PHE A 139 -12.58 14.39 7.52
CA PHE A 139 -13.77 14.30 6.68
C PHE A 139 -14.89 13.61 7.46
#